data_AF-A0A0F2MF36-F1
#
_entry.id   AF-A0A0F2MF36-F1
#
_cell.length_a   1.000
_cell.length_b   1.000
_cell.length_c   1.000
_cell.angle_alpha   90.00
_cell.angle_beta   90.00
_cell.angle_gamma   90.00
#
_symmetry.space_group_name_H-M   'P 1'
#
loop_
_entity.id
_entity.type
_entity.pdbx_description
1 polymer ?
#
loop_
_entity_poly.entity_id
_entity_poly.type
_entity_poly.pdbx_seq_one_letter_code
_entity_poly.pdbx_strand_id
1 'polypeptide(L)'
;MAAFSASFRRRQAPASTTAATATANGDIRPRLGESILHSHSPSQRHPRRDRLPSLQTSTLPKPIPQPSSQHSSSSTSSTSFFGSQLGGQSVINYSYTDLPWKLLAYDVYHFFRLAWALPYIVWPLWPADSGPLAELSPTLANIWCISVHAVLAVLQLVFLVGLVPAACLLPVWVATGLVLACLGVNHVLCTVLLNGIGGAIEYRSRPECAPALPQHAHEQWVFLNGVAVGQHRMQSNLDRLALTFKRPILGIHNKTSGILFDVIECLVQRNYTYATRDVRVCYGILKETLYRPDITKAVFILHSQGGIEGGLVLDWLLQELPQDMLAKLEVYTFGNAANHFNNPHRTVDAQNRELAAFGSMYAEPETAEATPTSATPATPIAKTTHRTPLLVAESSAVRPAALTGQAIGHIEHYAHTTDFVALWGVLHFVSSVPKTRSMPRFLGRVFARASPRGGHQFCQHYLDGMFPLARDPATNAIVGCAETGNAFMESEVEVARAGDESAVVHEAFERNWQAATNGASTAAAPSLVAIHASSPILARQASQPRPIKVKDVSRLWQYRNGRSPDDGITRGLSRFSTL
;
A
#
# COMPACT_ATOMS: atom_id res chain seq x y z
N MET A 1 -35.82 -22.22 -27.63
CA MET A 1 -35.11 -22.27 -28.93
C MET A 1 -33.75 -21.63 -28.67
N ALA A 2 -32.60 -22.29 -28.77
CA ALA A 2 -32.08 -23.15 -29.84
C ALA A 2 -31.84 -22.35 -31.14
N ALA A 3 -30.65 -22.35 -31.74
CA ALA A 3 -29.33 -22.82 -31.28
C ALA A 3 -28.22 -22.20 -32.16
N PHE A 4 -26.96 -22.21 -31.74
CA PHE A 4 -25.83 -22.43 -32.65
C PHE A 4 -24.65 -23.09 -31.92
N SER A 5 -23.89 -23.92 -32.65
CA SER A 5 -22.96 -24.90 -32.07
C SER A 5 -21.49 -24.65 -32.45
N ALA A 6 -20.58 -25.32 -31.75
CA ALA A 6 -19.13 -25.12 -31.83
C ALA A 6 -18.42 -25.93 -32.94
N SER A 7 -17.33 -25.35 -33.46
CA SER A 7 -16.25 -26.02 -34.19
C SER A 7 -15.07 -25.05 -34.35
N PHE A 8 -13.80 -25.47 -34.42
CA PHE A 8 -13.18 -26.80 -34.23
C PHE A 8 -11.72 -26.61 -33.78
N ARG A 9 -11.07 -27.64 -33.18
CA ARG A 9 -9.62 -27.59 -32.89
C ARG A 9 -8.81 -28.20 -34.03
N ARG A 10 -7.68 -27.58 -34.42
CA ARG A 10 -6.46 -28.34 -34.78
C ARG A 10 -5.18 -27.51 -34.59
N ARG A 11 -4.07 -28.22 -34.32
CA ARG A 11 -2.71 -27.69 -34.22
C ARG A 11 -1.99 -27.92 -35.55
N GLN A 12 -1.05 -27.05 -35.94
CA GLN A 12 0.26 -27.49 -36.44
C GLN A 12 1.27 -26.33 -36.53
N ALA A 13 2.55 -26.70 -36.42
CA ALA A 13 3.78 -25.92 -36.62
C ALA A 13 4.94 -26.94 -36.70
N PRO A 14 6.17 -26.56 -37.09
CA PRO A 14 6.63 -25.31 -37.69
C PRO A 14 7.19 -25.53 -39.13
N ALA A 15 7.82 -24.52 -39.72
CA ALA A 15 8.68 -24.66 -40.90
C ALA A 15 9.95 -23.78 -40.75
N SER A 16 11.09 -24.26 -41.23
CA SER A 16 12.40 -23.59 -41.06
C SER A 16 13.36 -23.91 -42.20
N THR A 17 13.92 -22.88 -42.84
CA THR A 17 14.92 -22.97 -43.93
C THR A 17 15.67 -21.61 -43.91
N THR A 18 16.96 -21.49 -43.55
CA THR A 18 18.20 -21.71 -44.34
C THR A 18 18.22 -21.04 -45.73
N ALA A 19 19.31 -20.43 -46.23
CA ALA A 19 20.63 -20.05 -45.67
C ALA A 19 21.32 -18.99 -46.60
N ALA A 20 22.66 -18.93 -46.61
CA ALA A 20 23.59 -18.00 -47.30
C ALA A 20 23.80 -16.65 -46.56
N THR A 21 24.97 -16.27 -46.01
CA THR A 21 26.42 -16.58 -46.22
C THR A 21 27.11 -15.71 -47.27
N ALA A 22 27.91 -14.75 -46.79
CA ALA A 22 29.03 -14.12 -47.52
C ALA A 22 30.11 -13.67 -46.53
N THR A 23 31.38 -13.92 -46.85
CA THR A 23 32.56 -13.64 -45.99
C THR A 23 33.63 -12.88 -46.78
N ALA A 24 34.33 -11.93 -46.14
CA ALA A 24 35.72 -11.58 -46.51
C ALA A 24 36.42 -10.76 -45.42
N ASN A 25 37.73 -10.96 -45.28
CA ASN A 25 38.62 -10.30 -44.32
C ASN A 25 39.10 -8.92 -44.82
N GLY A 26 39.72 -8.13 -43.93
CA GLY A 26 40.43 -6.90 -44.30
C GLY A 26 41.19 -6.26 -43.13
N ASP A 27 42.38 -6.77 -42.82
CA ASP A 27 43.31 -6.11 -41.90
C ASP A 27 43.86 -4.80 -42.50
N ILE A 28 44.28 -3.85 -41.64
CA ILE A 28 45.60 -3.18 -41.66
C ILE A 28 45.65 -2.04 -40.61
N ARG A 29 46.73 -2.03 -39.81
CA ARG A 29 47.32 -0.85 -39.14
C ARG A 29 48.72 -0.65 -39.71
N PRO A 30 49.26 0.59 -39.78
CA PRO A 30 50.20 0.99 -38.73
C PRO A 30 50.20 2.48 -38.32
N ARG A 31 51.18 2.81 -37.47
CA ARG A 31 51.40 4.01 -36.62
C ARG A 31 52.02 5.22 -37.35
N LEU A 32 52.30 6.26 -36.53
CA LEU A 32 53.23 7.41 -36.67
C LEU A 32 52.60 8.71 -37.20
N GLY A 33 52.91 9.89 -36.64
CA GLY A 33 53.67 10.20 -35.41
C GLY A 33 54.12 11.68 -35.32
N GLU A 34 54.40 12.17 -34.10
CA GLU A 34 55.19 13.41 -33.79
C GLU A 34 54.63 14.76 -34.31
N SER A 35 55.06 15.99 -33.92
CA SER A 35 55.55 16.64 -32.66
C SER A 35 55.50 18.19 -32.91
N ILE A 36 56.01 19.22 -32.19
CA ILE A 36 56.90 19.39 -31.01
C ILE A 36 56.79 20.83 -30.41
N LEU A 37 56.91 20.99 -29.07
CA LEU A 37 57.24 22.24 -28.31
C LEU A 37 56.28 23.49 -28.42
N HIS A 38 56.33 24.56 -27.60
CA HIS A 38 57.40 25.14 -26.74
C HIS A 38 56.90 25.86 -25.46
N SER A 39 57.74 25.86 -24.40
CA SER A 39 57.95 26.88 -23.31
C SER A 39 56.77 27.39 -22.43
N HIS A 40 56.96 27.95 -21.23
CA HIS A 40 58.15 28.15 -20.37
C HIS A 40 57.78 28.00 -18.87
N SER A 41 58.78 28.05 -17.97
CA SER A 41 58.64 28.11 -16.50
C SER A 41 59.42 29.34 -15.98
N PRO A 42 59.23 29.81 -14.73
CA PRO A 42 60.02 29.27 -13.61
C PRO A 42 59.30 29.20 -12.24
N SER A 43 60.00 28.64 -11.25
CA SER A 43 59.58 28.46 -9.84
C SER A 43 60.22 29.47 -8.88
N GLN A 44 59.80 29.43 -7.58
CA GLN A 44 60.55 29.66 -6.31
C GLN A 44 59.53 30.01 -5.17
N ARG A 45 59.72 29.76 -3.85
CA ARG A 45 60.60 28.88 -3.03
C ARG A 45 60.02 28.73 -1.59
N HIS A 46 60.45 27.71 -0.84
CA HIS A 46 60.30 27.54 0.63
C HIS A 46 61.33 28.42 1.43
N PRO A 47 61.41 28.51 2.79
CA PRO A 47 60.98 27.55 3.86
C PRO A 47 60.51 28.09 5.25
N ARG A 48 60.27 27.17 6.21
CA ARG A 48 60.50 27.14 7.70
C ARG A 48 60.73 28.47 8.48
N ARG A 49 60.32 28.64 9.76
CA ARG A 49 60.84 27.88 10.95
C ARG A 49 60.13 28.18 12.30
N ASP A 50 60.49 27.37 13.30
CA ASP A 50 59.97 27.13 14.66
C ASP A 50 60.07 28.25 15.75
N ARG A 51 59.18 28.16 16.78
CA ARG A 51 59.34 28.43 18.26
C ARG A 51 58.34 29.39 18.99
N LEU A 52 58.19 29.08 20.29
CA LEU A 52 57.36 29.61 21.40
C LEU A 52 58.07 30.81 22.12
N PRO A 53 57.51 31.54 23.15
CA PRO A 53 56.45 31.10 24.09
C PRO A 53 55.43 32.13 24.69
N SER A 54 54.38 31.56 25.32
CA SER A 54 53.66 31.96 26.56
C SER A 54 53.37 33.42 26.98
N LEU A 55 52.11 33.65 27.38
CA LEU A 55 51.73 34.28 28.65
C LEU A 55 50.39 33.70 29.16
N GLN A 56 50.08 33.81 30.46
CA GLN A 56 49.00 33.04 31.13
C GLN A 56 47.96 33.92 31.84
N THR A 57 46.71 33.43 31.93
CA THR A 57 45.79 33.52 33.10
C THR A 57 44.70 32.44 32.94
N SER A 58 44.52 31.54 33.92
CA SER A 58 43.44 31.56 34.95
C SER A 58 42.03 31.27 34.40
N THR A 59 41.23 30.28 34.85
CA THR A 59 41.36 29.37 36.02
C THR A 59 40.43 28.13 35.94
N LEU A 60 40.71 27.09 36.74
CA LEU A 60 39.82 26.00 37.23
C LEU A 60 39.42 24.85 36.25
N PRO A 61 39.01 23.65 36.76
CA PRO A 61 39.28 22.37 36.07
C PRO A 61 38.05 21.65 35.46
N LYS A 62 38.32 20.70 34.56
CA LYS A 62 37.33 19.79 33.95
C LYS A 62 37.13 18.51 34.78
N PRO A 63 35.89 18.00 34.92
CA PRO A 63 35.62 16.61 35.28
C PRO A 63 36.06 15.61 34.20
N ILE A 64 36.30 14.36 34.60
CA ILE A 64 36.70 13.26 33.71
C ILE A 64 35.45 12.64 33.05
N PRO A 65 35.37 12.51 31.72
CA PRO A 65 34.31 11.74 31.07
C PRO A 65 34.49 10.24 31.28
N GLN A 66 33.46 9.55 31.79
CA GLN A 66 33.33 8.11 31.64
C GLN A 66 32.93 7.75 30.19
N PRO A 67 33.29 6.56 29.68
CA PRO A 67 33.03 6.20 28.29
C PRO A 67 31.53 6.05 28.01
N SER A 68 31.01 6.86 27.09
CA SER A 68 29.65 6.73 26.60
C SER A 68 29.49 5.49 25.71
N SER A 69 28.44 4.71 25.94
CA SER A 69 28.05 3.62 25.06
C SER A 69 27.61 4.14 23.70
N GLN A 70 28.20 3.61 22.62
CA GLN A 70 27.85 3.99 21.26
C GLN A 70 26.50 3.37 20.85
N HIS A 71 25.40 4.07 21.13
CA HIS A 71 24.15 3.83 20.41
C HIS A 71 24.25 4.44 19.02
N SER A 72 24.18 3.60 17.99
CA SER A 72 24.23 4.00 16.58
C SER A 72 22.92 4.62 16.12
N SER A 73 22.95 5.93 15.85
CA SER A 73 21.83 6.66 15.24
C SER A 73 21.66 6.26 13.76
N SER A 74 20.48 5.77 13.39
CA SER A 74 20.19 5.27 12.04
C SER A 74 18.75 5.51 11.55
N SER A 75 17.98 6.34 12.25
CA SER A 75 16.56 6.59 12.00
C SER A 75 16.30 7.80 11.07
N THR A 76 16.36 7.58 9.75
CA THR A 76 15.91 8.55 8.71
C THR A 76 14.54 8.22 8.12
N SER A 77 13.77 7.34 8.78
CA SER A 77 12.38 7.00 8.42
C SER A 77 11.55 6.71 9.66
N SER A 78 10.35 7.28 9.76
CA SER A 78 9.34 7.00 10.79
C SER A 78 8.14 6.24 10.20
N THR A 79 7.44 5.50 11.06
CA THR A 79 6.18 4.82 10.71
C THR A 79 5.11 5.18 11.72
N SER A 80 4.11 5.94 11.29
CA SER A 80 2.93 6.26 12.09
C SER A 80 1.83 5.22 11.84
N PHE A 81 1.26 4.69 12.91
CA PHE A 81 0.19 3.70 12.87
C PHE A 81 -1.15 4.33 13.28
N PHE A 82 -2.14 4.12 12.43
CA PHE A 82 -3.53 4.44 12.70
C PHE A 82 -4.29 3.13 12.90
N GLY A 83 -5.06 3.03 13.98
CA GLY A 83 -6.07 1.99 14.13
C GLY A 83 -7.29 2.28 13.24
N SER A 84 -8.26 1.38 13.27
CA SER A 84 -9.52 1.55 12.53
C SER A 84 -10.32 2.76 13.05
N GLN A 85 -11.12 3.41 12.21
CA GLN A 85 -11.86 4.58 12.66
C GLN A 85 -13.02 4.23 13.61
N LEU A 86 -12.85 4.52 14.90
CA LEU A 86 -13.96 4.66 15.86
C LEU A 86 -14.55 6.08 15.83
N GLY A 87 -15.86 6.16 16.09
CA GLY A 87 -16.66 7.35 15.82
C GLY A 87 -16.46 8.48 16.84
N GLY A 88 -16.21 9.68 16.32
CA GLY A 88 -16.21 10.95 17.06
C GLY A 88 -16.92 12.05 16.27
N GLN A 89 -16.47 13.30 16.44
CA GLN A 89 -16.84 14.45 15.61
C GLN A 89 -15.56 15.21 15.23
N SER A 90 -15.26 15.39 13.93
CA SER A 90 -14.45 16.54 13.47
C SER A 90 -14.77 16.98 12.03
N VAL A 91 -13.79 17.15 11.14
CA VAL A 91 -13.75 18.26 10.16
C VAL A 91 -14.25 17.92 8.75
N ILE A 92 -14.34 16.65 8.32
CA ILE A 92 -14.80 16.33 6.94
C ILE A 92 -16.26 16.74 6.72
N ASN A 93 -16.51 17.50 5.64
CA ASN A 93 -17.82 18.08 5.31
C ASN A 93 -18.60 17.30 4.21
N TYR A 94 -18.18 16.09 3.85
CA TYR A 94 -18.82 15.27 2.82
C TYR A 94 -18.73 13.76 3.10
N SER A 95 -19.76 13.00 2.71
CA SER A 95 -19.79 11.53 2.72
C SER A 95 -19.44 10.98 1.34
N TYR A 96 -18.90 9.75 1.20
CA TYR A 96 -18.83 9.09 -0.13
C TYR A 96 -20.22 8.88 -0.75
N THR A 97 -21.29 8.98 0.05
CA THR A 97 -22.70 8.92 -0.37
C THR A 97 -23.31 10.28 -0.71
N ASP A 98 -22.51 11.35 -0.78
CA ASP A 98 -22.97 12.67 -1.24
C ASP A 98 -23.21 12.67 -2.77
N LEU A 99 -23.74 13.78 -3.30
CA LEU A 99 -23.96 13.96 -4.74
C LEU A 99 -22.63 13.79 -5.53
N PRO A 100 -22.55 12.91 -6.55
CA PRO A 100 -21.33 12.62 -7.30
C PRO A 100 -20.56 13.84 -7.83
N TRP A 101 -21.26 14.89 -8.26
CA TRP A 101 -20.61 16.12 -8.73
C TRP A 101 -19.96 16.92 -7.60
N LYS A 102 -20.49 16.88 -6.37
CA LYS A 102 -19.88 17.50 -5.18
C LYS A 102 -18.59 16.76 -4.82
N LEU A 103 -18.61 15.44 -4.89
CA LEU A 103 -17.44 14.59 -4.63
C LEU A 103 -16.36 14.81 -5.69
N LEU A 104 -16.73 14.81 -6.97
CA LEU A 104 -15.81 15.12 -8.07
C LEU A 104 -15.18 16.52 -7.92
N ALA A 105 -15.96 17.53 -7.48
CA ALA A 105 -15.42 18.87 -7.23
C ALA A 105 -14.40 18.90 -6.08
N TYR A 106 -14.65 18.18 -4.98
CA TYR A 106 -13.66 18.02 -3.91
C TYR A 106 -12.43 17.24 -4.36
N ASP A 107 -12.60 16.18 -5.15
CA ASP A 107 -11.50 15.37 -5.67
C ASP A 107 -10.59 16.17 -6.62
N VAL A 108 -11.18 16.98 -7.51
CA VAL A 108 -10.43 17.89 -8.40
C VAL A 108 -9.70 18.98 -7.60
N TYR A 109 -10.33 19.55 -6.57
CA TYR A 109 -9.65 20.49 -5.67
C TYR A 109 -8.45 19.84 -4.95
N HIS A 110 -8.62 18.64 -4.40
CA HIS A 110 -7.53 17.92 -3.73
C HIS A 110 -6.45 17.45 -4.70
N PHE A 111 -6.78 17.07 -5.94
CA PHE A 111 -5.82 16.76 -6.99
C PHE A 111 -4.86 17.93 -7.24
N PHE A 112 -5.38 19.15 -7.40
CA PHE A 112 -4.53 20.34 -7.57
C PHE A 112 -3.80 20.75 -6.28
N ARG A 113 -4.43 20.65 -5.11
CA ARG A 113 -3.78 20.90 -3.79
C ARG A 113 -2.59 19.94 -3.55
N LEU A 114 -2.69 18.70 -4.02
CA LEU A 114 -1.67 17.65 -3.88
C LEU A 114 -0.76 17.51 -5.11
N ALA A 115 -0.86 18.38 -6.13
CA ALA A 115 -0.12 18.25 -7.38
C ALA A 115 1.41 18.20 -7.20
N TRP A 116 1.93 18.78 -6.10
CA TRP A 116 3.34 18.68 -5.69
C TRP A 116 3.83 17.24 -5.47
N ALA A 117 2.93 16.31 -5.16
CA ALA A 117 3.25 14.90 -4.92
C ALA A 117 3.21 14.04 -6.19
N LEU A 118 2.66 14.54 -7.32
CA LEU A 118 2.59 13.80 -8.59
C LEU A 118 3.94 13.25 -9.09
N PRO A 119 5.10 13.93 -8.92
CA PRO A 119 6.41 13.34 -9.27
C PRO A 119 6.71 12.01 -8.56
N TYR A 120 6.24 11.83 -7.32
CA TYR A 120 6.43 10.60 -6.52
C TYR A 120 5.56 9.42 -6.97
N ILE A 121 4.77 9.60 -8.04
CA ILE A 121 4.19 8.46 -8.77
C ILE A 121 5.31 7.62 -9.39
N VAL A 122 6.39 8.25 -9.88
CA VAL A 122 7.56 7.58 -10.49
C VAL A 122 8.87 7.82 -9.73
N TRP A 123 8.96 8.86 -8.89
CA TRP A 123 10.13 9.12 -8.07
C TRP A 123 10.06 8.36 -6.72
N PRO A 124 11.15 7.75 -6.23
CA PRO A 124 12.50 7.74 -6.81
C PRO A 124 12.71 6.62 -7.84
N LEU A 125 13.37 6.96 -8.96
CA LEU A 125 13.65 6.02 -10.05
C LEU A 125 14.55 4.83 -9.63
N TRP A 126 15.28 4.96 -8.52
CA TRP A 126 16.23 3.99 -7.97
C TRP A 126 16.23 4.06 -6.42
N PRO A 127 16.64 3.00 -5.70
CA PRO A 127 17.02 1.67 -6.18
C PRO A 127 15.84 0.78 -6.60
N ALA A 128 16.08 -0.08 -7.59
CA ALA A 128 15.16 -1.12 -8.06
C ALA A 128 15.65 -2.51 -7.60
N ASP A 129 15.51 -2.82 -6.31
CA ASP A 129 16.14 -3.99 -5.66
C ASP A 129 15.54 -5.33 -6.13
N SER A 130 14.26 -5.31 -6.51
CA SER A 130 13.56 -6.37 -7.25
C SER A 130 14.18 -6.70 -8.62
N GLY A 131 15.07 -5.86 -9.15
CA GLY A 131 15.61 -6.01 -10.50
C GLY A 131 14.48 -6.02 -11.53
N PRO A 132 14.42 -6.98 -12.47
CA PRO A 132 13.40 -7.02 -13.53
C PRO A 132 11.92 -7.01 -13.10
N LEU A 133 11.62 -7.26 -11.82
CA LEU A 133 10.25 -7.19 -11.29
C LEU A 133 9.83 -5.77 -10.86
N ALA A 134 10.78 -4.85 -10.68
CA ALA A 134 10.48 -3.43 -10.39
C ALA A 134 10.08 -2.69 -11.68
N GLU A 135 9.04 -1.86 -11.60
CA GLU A 135 8.33 -1.29 -12.75
C GLU A 135 9.11 -0.23 -13.54
N LEU A 136 10.16 0.36 -12.95
CA LEU A 136 11.04 1.34 -13.58
C LEU A 136 12.48 0.80 -13.76
N SER A 137 12.72 -0.48 -13.46
CA SER A 137 14.01 -1.13 -13.75
C SER A 137 14.27 -1.11 -15.27
N PRO A 138 15.53 -0.89 -15.71
CA PRO A 138 15.87 -0.65 -17.12
C PRO A 138 15.89 -1.94 -17.96
N THR A 139 14.76 -2.65 -18.01
CA THR A 139 14.53 -3.78 -18.92
C THR A 139 13.88 -3.29 -20.21
N LEU A 140 14.12 -3.98 -21.33
CA LEU A 140 13.49 -3.63 -22.61
C LEU A 140 11.95 -3.62 -22.53
N ALA A 141 11.36 -4.49 -21.71
CA ALA A 141 9.91 -4.58 -21.53
C ALA A 141 9.33 -3.43 -20.70
N ASN A 142 10.02 -2.98 -19.64
CA ASN A 142 9.63 -1.78 -18.89
C ASN A 142 9.83 -0.51 -19.72
N ILE A 143 10.97 -0.39 -20.40
CA ILE A 143 11.25 0.73 -21.32
C ILE A 143 10.15 0.82 -22.38
N TRP A 144 9.79 -0.30 -23.02
CA TRP A 144 8.68 -0.37 -23.97
C TRP A 144 7.35 0.10 -23.36
N CYS A 145 6.96 -0.41 -22.19
CA CYS A 145 5.72 0.01 -21.53
C CYS A 145 5.72 1.52 -21.23
N ILE A 146 6.83 2.07 -20.75
CA ILE A 146 6.99 3.49 -20.45
C ILE A 146 6.93 4.33 -21.75
N SER A 147 7.60 3.92 -22.82
CA SER A 147 7.56 4.59 -24.12
C SER A 147 6.16 4.60 -24.74
N VAL A 148 5.44 3.46 -24.70
CA VAL A 148 4.05 3.39 -25.19
C VAL A 148 3.14 4.27 -24.33
N HIS A 149 3.28 4.28 -23.00
CA HIS A 149 2.53 5.18 -22.14
C HIS A 149 2.84 6.67 -22.38
N ALA A 150 4.09 7.03 -22.69
CA ALA A 150 4.45 8.41 -23.04
C ALA A 150 3.80 8.85 -24.37
N VAL A 151 3.80 8.00 -25.40
CA VAL A 151 3.11 8.26 -26.67
C VAL A 151 1.59 8.37 -26.46
N LEU A 152 1.00 7.45 -25.69
CA LEU A 152 -0.43 7.51 -25.34
C LEU A 152 -0.77 8.80 -24.59
N ALA A 153 0.04 9.23 -23.62
CA ALA A 153 -0.20 10.48 -22.90
C ALA A 153 -0.21 11.71 -23.83
N VAL A 154 0.69 11.78 -24.82
CA VAL A 154 0.67 12.85 -25.84
C VAL A 154 -0.60 12.80 -26.69
N LEU A 155 -0.98 11.62 -27.18
CA LEU A 155 -2.21 11.44 -27.97
C LEU A 155 -3.47 11.78 -27.15
N GLN A 156 -3.49 11.43 -25.87
CA GLN A 156 -4.58 11.71 -24.94
C GLN A 156 -4.67 13.21 -24.59
N LEU A 157 -3.54 13.92 -24.45
CA LEU A 157 -3.55 15.38 -24.32
C LEU A 157 -4.08 16.07 -25.59
N VAL A 158 -3.66 15.63 -26.78
CA VAL A 158 -4.17 16.16 -28.06
C VAL A 158 -5.68 15.89 -28.20
N PHE A 159 -6.16 14.74 -27.74
CA PHE A 159 -7.60 14.44 -27.68
C PHE A 159 -8.35 15.35 -26.70
N LEU A 160 -7.91 15.43 -25.44
CA LEU A 160 -8.62 16.14 -24.36
C LEU A 160 -8.57 17.66 -24.50
N VAL A 161 -7.44 18.22 -24.95
CA VAL A 161 -7.21 19.67 -25.01
C VAL A 161 -7.42 20.23 -26.43
N GLY A 162 -7.18 19.42 -27.47
CA GLY A 162 -7.39 19.81 -28.87
C GLY A 162 -8.75 19.36 -29.41
N LEU A 163 -8.97 18.04 -29.52
CA LEU A 163 -10.14 17.51 -30.22
C LEU A 163 -11.46 17.77 -29.48
N VAL A 164 -11.52 17.59 -28.16
CA VAL A 164 -12.77 17.76 -27.40
C VAL A 164 -13.30 19.21 -27.45
N PRO A 165 -12.49 20.27 -27.25
CA PRO A 165 -12.95 21.64 -27.47
C PRO A 165 -13.31 21.94 -28.94
N ALA A 166 -12.56 21.41 -29.90
CA ALA A 166 -12.88 21.58 -31.33
C ALA A 166 -14.17 20.87 -31.74
N ALA A 167 -14.52 19.74 -31.10
CA ALA A 167 -15.74 18.99 -31.36
C ALA A 167 -17.02 19.80 -31.06
N CYS A 168 -16.96 20.75 -30.11
CA CYS A 168 -18.05 21.69 -29.82
C CYS A 168 -18.33 22.67 -30.97
N LEU A 169 -17.44 22.79 -31.97
CA LEU A 169 -17.58 23.63 -33.16
C LEU A 169 -18.00 22.82 -34.41
N LEU A 170 -18.13 21.50 -34.28
CA LEU A 170 -18.45 20.59 -35.40
C LEU A 170 -19.90 20.12 -35.34
N PRO A 171 -20.51 19.72 -36.48
CA PRO A 171 -21.80 19.05 -36.47
C PRO A 171 -21.73 17.77 -35.64
N VAL A 172 -22.77 17.50 -34.84
CA VAL A 172 -22.75 16.45 -33.78
C VAL A 172 -22.30 15.09 -34.32
N TRP A 173 -22.75 14.68 -35.51
CA TRP A 173 -22.35 13.40 -36.12
C TRP A 173 -20.85 13.35 -36.50
N VAL A 174 -20.25 14.47 -36.91
CA VAL A 174 -18.81 14.58 -37.18
C VAL A 174 -18.03 14.53 -35.87
N ALA A 175 -18.47 15.30 -34.86
CA ALA A 175 -17.90 15.28 -33.52
C ALA A 175 -17.90 13.86 -32.91
N THR A 176 -19.06 13.18 -32.92
CA THR A 176 -19.20 11.80 -32.44
C THR A 176 -18.34 10.83 -33.25
N GLY A 177 -18.30 10.94 -34.58
CA GLY A 177 -17.48 10.10 -35.44
C GLY A 177 -15.97 10.22 -35.13
N LEU A 178 -15.47 11.44 -34.98
CA LEU A 178 -14.06 11.69 -34.62
C LEU A 178 -13.73 11.21 -33.20
N VAL A 179 -14.62 11.45 -32.23
CA VAL A 179 -14.43 10.98 -30.84
C VAL A 179 -14.39 9.45 -30.79
N LEU A 180 -15.34 8.76 -31.43
CA LEU A 180 -15.36 7.30 -31.49
C LEU A 180 -14.15 6.72 -32.24
N ALA A 181 -13.67 7.38 -33.30
CA ALA A 181 -12.47 6.98 -34.01
C ALA A 181 -11.21 7.08 -33.12
N CYS A 182 -11.03 8.21 -32.40
CA CYS A 182 -9.89 8.39 -31.49
C CYS A 182 -9.93 7.42 -30.29
N LEU A 183 -11.10 7.20 -29.70
CA LEU A 183 -11.28 6.21 -28.63
C LEU A 183 -11.03 4.78 -29.13
N GLY A 184 -11.48 4.44 -30.35
CA GLY A 184 -11.20 3.17 -31.00
C GLY A 184 -9.72 2.94 -31.27
N VAL A 185 -9.00 3.94 -31.80
CA VAL A 185 -7.54 3.89 -31.99
C VAL A 185 -6.82 3.72 -30.66
N ASN A 186 -7.18 4.48 -29.62
CA ASN A 186 -6.61 4.33 -28.29
C ASN A 186 -6.85 2.91 -27.71
N HIS A 187 -8.07 2.39 -27.85
CA HIS A 187 -8.42 1.04 -27.40
C HIS A 187 -7.61 -0.05 -28.14
N VAL A 188 -7.41 0.08 -29.46
CA VAL A 188 -6.58 -0.85 -30.24
C VAL A 188 -5.12 -0.76 -29.82
N LEU A 189 -4.56 0.45 -29.67
CA LEU A 189 -3.18 0.64 -29.23
C LEU A 189 -2.94 0.04 -27.83
N CYS A 190 -3.81 0.32 -26.85
CA CYS A 190 -3.69 -0.25 -25.50
C CYS A 190 -3.87 -1.78 -25.50
N THR A 191 -4.80 -2.31 -26.30
CA THR A 191 -5.03 -3.77 -26.42
C THR A 191 -3.86 -4.50 -27.05
N VAL A 192 -3.30 -3.97 -28.14
CA VAL A 192 -2.20 -4.62 -28.89
C VAL A 192 -0.85 -4.44 -28.20
N LEU A 193 -0.56 -3.25 -27.65
CA LEU A 193 0.78 -2.88 -27.20
C LEU A 193 1.01 -3.04 -25.68
N LEU A 194 -0.06 -3.12 -24.86
CA LEU A 194 0.03 -3.17 -23.39
C LEU A 194 -0.76 -4.33 -22.75
N ASN A 195 -2.04 -4.50 -23.10
CA ASN A 195 -2.95 -5.43 -22.39
C ASN A 195 -3.00 -6.85 -22.99
N GLY A 196 -2.51 -7.04 -24.20
CA GLY A 196 -2.50 -8.32 -24.90
C GLY A 196 -3.78 -8.61 -25.68
N ILE A 197 -3.62 -9.00 -26.95
CA ILE A 197 -4.71 -9.24 -27.92
C ILE A 197 -5.73 -10.28 -27.43
N GLY A 198 -5.30 -11.26 -26.62
CA GLY A 198 -6.17 -12.29 -26.05
C GLY A 198 -7.19 -11.79 -25.02
N GLY A 199 -7.07 -10.54 -24.54
CA GLY A 199 -8.10 -9.91 -23.71
C GLY A 199 -8.35 -10.56 -22.34
N ALA A 200 -7.42 -11.37 -21.83
CA ALA A 200 -7.51 -11.99 -20.51
C ALA A 200 -7.75 -10.96 -19.39
N ILE A 201 -8.49 -11.34 -18.34
CA ILE A 201 -8.59 -10.57 -17.09
C ILE A 201 -7.93 -11.36 -15.96
N GLU A 202 -8.10 -12.68 -15.95
CA GLU A 202 -7.41 -13.55 -14.99
C GLU A 202 -5.98 -13.85 -15.44
N TYR A 203 -5.03 -13.59 -14.55
CA TYR A 203 -3.62 -13.98 -14.65
C TYR A 203 -3.23 -14.80 -13.41
N ARG A 204 -2.14 -15.56 -13.47
CA ARG A 204 -1.62 -16.29 -12.29
C ARG A 204 -0.13 -16.08 -12.18
N SER A 205 0.36 -15.95 -10.94
CA SER A 205 1.80 -15.96 -10.68
C SER A 205 2.46 -17.21 -11.23
N ARG A 206 3.67 -17.07 -11.77
CA ARG A 206 4.44 -18.20 -12.31
C ARG A 206 4.70 -19.30 -11.26
N PRO A 207 4.49 -20.59 -11.58
CA PRO A 207 4.77 -21.69 -10.64
C PRO A 207 6.22 -21.72 -10.14
N GLU A 208 7.15 -21.21 -10.93
CA GLU A 208 8.57 -21.06 -10.59
C GLU A 208 8.80 -20.05 -9.46
N CYS A 209 7.88 -19.10 -9.25
CA CYS A 209 7.94 -18.10 -8.20
C CYS A 209 7.38 -18.62 -6.87
N ALA A 210 6.28 -19.39 -6.93
CA ALA A 210 5.73 -20.17 -5.83
C ALA A 210 4.89 -21.35 -6.35
N PRO A 211 5.30 -22.61 -6.10
CA PRO A 211 4.47 -23.77 -6.43
C PRO A 211 3.25 -23.87 -5.50
N ALA A 212 2.20 -24.54 -5.97
CA ALA A 212 1.03 -24.84 -5.14
C ALA A 212 1.37 -25.96 -4.13
N LEU A 213 1.64 -25.59 -2.88
CA LEU A 213 1.93 -26.55 -1.81
C LEU A 213 0.63 -27.03 -1.14
N PRO A 214 0.43 -28.36 -0.92
CA PRO A 214 -0.78 -28.90 -0.29
C PRO A 214 -1.14 -28.26 1.05
N GLN A 215 -0.12 -27.89 1.84
CA GLN A 215 -0.28 -27.23 3.15
C GLN A 215 -1.02 -25.87 3.08
N HIS A 216 -1.01 -25.20 1.92
CA HIS A 216 -1.70 -23.92 1.68
C HIS A 216 -2.93 -24.06 0.76
N ALA A 217 -3.37 -25.29 0.42
CA ALA A 217 -4.49 -25.50 -0.50
C ALA A 217 -5.84 -24.93 0.00
N HIS A 218 -5.94 -24.66 1.31
CA HIS A 218 -7.08 -24.01 1.96
C HIS A 218 -7.05 -22.47 1.91
N GLU A 219 -5.96 -21.89 1.38
CA GLU A 219 -5.78 -20.45 1.17
C GLU A 219 -5.99 -20.09 -0.31
N GLN A 220 -6.80 -19.07 -0.61
CA GLN A 220 -6.87 -18.46 -1.94
C GLN A 220 -6.39 -17.01 -1.88
N TRP A 221 -5.33 -16.70 -2.61
CA TRP A 221 -4.78 -15.36 -2.73
C TRP A 221 -5.25 -14.71 -4.04
N VAL A 222 -5.74 -13.47 -3.97
CA VAL A 222 -6.25 -12.67 -5.08
C VAL A 222 -5.58 -11.30 -5.06
N PHE A 223 -5.14 -10.80 -6.22
CA PHE A 223 -4.57 -9.46 -6.38
C PHE A 223 -5.30 -8.66 -7.45
N LEU A 224 -5.59 -7.39 -7.18
CA LEU A 224 -6.16 -6.43 -8.12
C LEU A 224 -5.26 -5.18 -8.18
N ASN A 225 -4.76 -4.89 -9.38
CA ASN A 225 -3.89 -3.76 -9.66
C ASN A 225 -4.66 -2.44 -9.82
N GLY A 226 -3.94 -1.32 -9.92
CA GLY A 226 -4.51 -0.05 -10.39
C GLY A 226 -3.97 0.38 -11.76
N VAL A 227 -4.08 1.68 -12.02
CA VAL A 227 -3.77 2.36 -13.29
C VAL A 227 -2.39 2.05 -13.88
N ALA A 228 -2.24 2.25 -15.20
CA ALA A 228 -0.97 2.17 -15.94
C ALA A 228 -0.24 0.80 -15.85
N VAL A 229 -1.02 -0.27 -15.72
CA VAL A 229 -0.57 -1.67 -15.69
C VAL A 229 -1.06 -2.39 -16.95
N GLY A 230 -0.13 -2.68 -17.87
CA GLY A 230 -0.32 -3.68 -18.92
C GLY A 230 0.01 -5.09 -18.44
N GLN A 231 -0.20 -6.09 -19.30
CA GLN A 231 0.01 -7.52 -19.03
C GLN A 231 1.41 -7.83 -18.45
N HIS A 232 2.46 -7.18 -18.94
CA HIS A 232 3.83 -7.39 -18.45
C HIS A 232 3.97 -7.02 -16.96
N ARG A 233 3.53 -5.80 -16.59
CA ARG A 233 3.57 -5.32 -15.21
C ARG A 233 2.65 -6.14 -14.31
N MET A 234 1.49 -6.58 -14.81
CA MET A 234 0.59 -7.45 -14.05
C MET A 234 1.27 -8.77 -13.67
N GLN A 235 1.99 -9.40 -14.60
CA GLN A 235 2.74 -10.62 -14.30
C GLN A 235 3.87 -10.37 -13.28
N SER A 236 4.64 -9.28 -13.44
CA SER A 236 5.71 -8.92 -12.49
C SER A 236 5.18 -8.72 -11.06
N ASN A 237 4.01 -8.07 -10.91
CA ASN A 237 3.36 -7.86 -9.61
C ASN A 237 2.94 -9.18 -8.95
N LEU A 238 2.33 -10.10 -9.71
CA LEU A 238 1.95 -11.43 -9.22
C LEU A 238 3.15 -12.28 -8.83
N ASP A 239 4.19 -12.27 -9.65
CA ASP A 239 5.43 -13.02 -9.42
C ASP A 239 6.20 -12.49 -8.20
N ARG A 240 6.24 -11.16 -8.01
CA ARG A 240 6.82 -10.52 -6.83
C ARG A 240 6.07 -10.87 -5.56
N LEU A 241 4.73 -10.84 -5.58
CA LEU A 241 3.90 -11.29 -4.44
C LEU A 241 4.14 -12.77 -4.13
N ALA A 242 4.14 -13.63 -5.15
CA ALA A 242 4.40 -15.07 -5.00
C ALA A 242 5.78 -15.35 -4.40
N LEU A 243 6.84 -14.68 -4.87
CA LEU A 243 8.19 -14.81 -4.29
C LEU A 243 8.25 -14.37 -2.82
N THR A 244 7.45 -13.38 -2.43
CA THR A 244 7.42 -12.79 -1.08
C THR A 244 6.70 -13.68 -0.06
N PHE A 245 5.49 -14.14 -0.41
CA PHE A 245 4.60 -14.87 0.50
C PHE A 245 4.61 -16.39 0.29
N LYS A 246 5.20 -16.87 -0.81
CA LYS A 246 5.28 -18.29 -1.23
C LYS A 246 3.89 -18.95 -1.42
N ARG A 247 2.94 -18.20 -1.98
CA ARG A 247 1.67 -18.72 -2.48
C ARG A 247 1.49 -18.41 -3.97
N PRO A 248 0.78 -19.26 -4.72
CA PRO A 248 0.22 -18.88 -6.02
C PRO A 248 -0.80 -17.74 -5.85
N ILE A 249 -0.64 -16.68 -6.63
CA ILE A 249 -1.53 -15.50 -6.61
C ILE A 249 -2.40 -15.50 -7.87
N LEU A 250 -3.72 -15.37 -7.72
CA LEU A 250 -4.66 -15.10 -8.80
C LEU A 250 -4.75 -13.59 -9.01
N GLY A 251 -4.40 -13.11 -10.20
CA GLY A 251 -4.51 -11.70 -10.57
C GLY A 251 -5.80 -11.42 -11.31
N ILE A 252 -6.52 -10.38 -10.90
CA ILE A 252 -7.58 -9.75 -11.68
C ILE A 252 -6.97 -8.49 -12.30
N HIS A 253 -6.91 -8.45 -13.63
CA HIS A 253 -6.27 -7.37 -14.38
C HIS A 253 -7.26 -6.24 -14.67
N ASN A 254 -7.17 -5.17 -13.89
CA ASN A 254 -7.65 -3.85 -14.28
C ASN A 254 -6.75 -3.35 -15.43
N LYS A 255 -7.36 -2.99 -16.57
CA LYS A 255 -6.66 -2.76 -17.84
C LYS A 255 -6.48 -1.29 -18.12
N THR A 256 -5.22 -0.89 -18.27
CA THR A 256 -4.90 0.47 -18.68
C THR A 256 -5.47 0.79 -20.08
N SER A 257 -6.23 1.88 -20.15
CA SER A 257 -6.56 2.62 -21.36
C SER A 257 -5.54 3.74 -21.64
N GLY A 258 -4.46 3.82 -20.87
CA GLY A 258 -3.40 4.83 -20.92
C GLY A 258 -3.61 5.90 -19.84
N ILE A 259 -2.50 6.35 -19.23
CA ILE A 259 -2.46 7.05 -17.92
C ILE A 259 -3.54 8.13 -17.73
N LEU A 260 -3.80 8.98 -18.72
CA LEU A 260 -4.74 10.09 -18.56
C LEU A 260 -6.20 9.63 -18.63
N PHE A 261 -6.49 8.63 -19.45
CA PHE A 261 -7.82 8.00 -19.49
C PHE A 261 -8.06 7.14 -18.24
N ASP A 262 -7.02 6.44 -17.74
CA ASP A 262 -7.09 5.70 -16.47
C ASP A 262 -7.42 6.64 -15.29
N VAL A 263 -6.80 7.83 -15.22
CA VAL A 263 -7.10 8.83 -14.17
C VAL A 263 -8.53 9.37 -14.28
N ILE A 264 -9.07 9.52 -15.50
CA ILE A 264 -10.48 9.91 -15.71
C ILE A 264 -11.42 8.76 -15.27
N GLU A 265 -11.11 7.51 -15.60
CA GLU A 265 -11.89 6.34 -15.16
C GLU A 265 -11.87 6.21 -13.63
N CYS A 266 -10.70 6.34 -13.00
CA CYS A 266 -10.51 6.36 -11.55
C CYS A 266 -11.44 7.39 -10.87
N LEU A 267 -11.50 8.62 -11.41
CA LEU A 267 -12.39 9.67 -10.92
C LEU A 267 -13.87 9.31 -11.10
N VAL A 268 -14.26 8.66 -12.20
CA VAL A 268 -15.64 8.22 -12.44
C VAL A 268 -16.02 7.07 -11.51
N GLN A 269 -15.19 6.04 -11.36
CA GLN A 269 -15.38 4.94 -10.41
C GLN A 269 -15.56 5.45 -8.98
N ARG A 270 -14.63 6.31 -8.52
CA ARG A 270 -14.57 6.84 -7.15
C ARG A 270 -15.75 7.73 -6.79
N ASN A 271 -16.24 8.53 -7.74
CA ASN A 271 -17.28 9.55 -7.46
C ASN A 271 -18.69 9.13 -7.89
N TYR A 272 -18.86 8.20 -8.82
CA TYR A 272 -20.15 7.70 -9.30
C TYR A 272 -20.41 6.22 -8.97
N THR A 273 -19.53 5.57 -8.19
CA THR A 273 -19.67 4.16 -7.79
C THR A 273 -19.74 3.22 -9.02
N TYR A 274 -19.08 3.61 -10.11
CA TYR A 274 -19.23 2.95 -11.41
C TYR A 274 -18.46 1.63 -11.47
N ALA A 275 -19.16 0.51 -11.25
CA ALA A 275 -18.56 -0.82 -11.29
C ALA A 275 -18.26 -1.27 -12.74
N THR A 276 -16.98 -1.27 -13.08
CA THR A 276 -16.33 -1.76 -14.31
C THR A 276 -16.36 -3.31 -14.44
N ARG A 277 -15.71 -3.87 -15.48
CA ARG A 277 -15.80 -5.32 -15.77
C ARG A 277 -14.96 -6.16 -14.81
N ASP A 278 -13.74 -5.71 -14.58
CA ASP A 278 -12.79 -6.11 -13.53
C ASP A 278 -13.45 -6.22 -12.15
N VAL A 279 -14.11 -5.16 -11.63
CA VAL A 279 -14.90 -5.16 -10.39
C VAL A 279 -15.89 -6.34 -10.36
N ARG A 280 -16.68 -6.52 -11.43
CA ARG A 280 -17.71 -7.58 -11.52
C ARG A 280 -17.11 -8.98 -11.56
N VAL A 281 -16.00 -9.17 -12.28
CA VAL A 281 -15.25 -10.43 -12.33
C VAL A 281 -14.60 -10.73 -10.97
N CYS A 282 -14.01 -9.73 -10.33
CA CYS A 282 -13.37 -9.83 -9.02
C CYS A 282 -14.37 -10.25 -7.93
N TYR A 283 -15.53 -9.57 -7.88
CA TYR A 283 -16.63 -9.94 -6.98
C TYR A 283 -17.10 -11.38 -7.22
N GLY A 284 -17.28 -11.81 -8.47
CA GLY A 284 -17.70 -13.18 -8.79
C GLY A 284 -16.70 -14.22 -8.27
N ILE A 285 -15.42 -14.03 -8.54
CA ILE A 285 -14.32 -14.91 -8.14
C ILE A 285 -14.13 -14.96 -6.62
N LEU A 286 -14.24 -13.81 -5.94
CA LEU A 286 -14.16 -13.76 -4.47
C LEU A 286 -15.40 -14.39 -3.84
N LYS A 287 -16.60 -14.14 -4.36
CA LYS A 287 -17.84 -14.78 -3.90
C LYS A 287 -17.75 -16.30 -4.02
N GLU A 288 -17.40 -16.84 -5.19
CA GLU A 288 -17.19 -18.28 -5.39
C GLU A 288 -16.13 -18.85 -4.44
N THR A 289 -15.01 -18.14 -4.27
CA THR A 289 -13.93 -18.51 -3.34
C THR A 289 -14.38 -18.54 -1.88
N LEU A 290 -15.28 -17.65 -1.46
CA LEU A 290 -15.80 -17.62 -0.09
C LEU A 290 -16.87 -18.70 0.15
N TYR A 291 -17.65 -19.07 -0.87
CA TYR A 291 -18.58 -20.21 -0.84
C TYR A 291 -17.87 -21.58 -0.80
N ARG A 292 -16.66 -21.70 -1.38
CA ARG A 292 -15.90 -22.96 -1.39
C ARG A 292 -15.64 -23.50 0.03
N PRO A 293 -15.98 -24.76 0.35
CA PRO A 293 -15.80 -25.33 1.69
C PRO A 293 -14.34 -25.73 1.97
N ASP A 294 -13.56 -26.04 0.93
CA ASP A 294 -12.11 -26.27 0.96
C ASP A 294 -11.33 -25.01 1.36
N ILE A 295 -11.82 -23.82 1.01
CA ILE A 295 -11.22 -22.55 1.37
C ILE A 295 -11.68 -22.12 2.77
N THR A 296 -10.75 -22.12 3.72
CA THR A 296 -10.95 -21.53 5.05
C THR A 296 -10.46 -20.09 5.12
N LYS A 297 -9.65 -19.64 4.13
CA LYS A 297 -9.01 -18.32 4.12
C LYS A 297 -8.89 -17.74 2.72
N ALA A 298 -9.38 -16.51 2.52
CA ALA A 298 -9.22 -15.73 1.30
C ALA A 298 -8.42 -14.45 1.59
N VAL A 299 -7.34 -14.22 0.85
CA VAL A 299 -6.47 -13.06 1.00
C VAL A 299 -6.60 -12.18 -0.24
N PHE A 300 -7.07 -10.95 -0.06
CA PHE A 300 -7.33 -9.99 -1.14
C PHE A 300 -6.35 -8.82 -1.06
N ILE A 301 -5.50 -8.65 -2.08
CA ILE A 301 -4.46 -7.63 -2.15
C ILE A 301 -4.83 -6.59 -3.21
N LEU A 302 -4.76 -5.31 -2.85
CA LEU A 302 -5.16 -4.18 -3.67
C LEU A 302 -4.00 -3.19 -3.84
N HIS A 303 -3.88 -2.54 -5.01
CA HIS A 303 -2.98 -1.41 -5.21
C HIS A 303 -3.68 -0.26 -5.94
N SER A 304 -3.43 0.98 -5.52
CA SER A 304 -3.86 2.19 -6.24
C SER A 304 -5.38 2.21 -6.50
N GLN A 305 -5.84 2.40 -7.76
CA GLN A 305 -7.24 2.30 -8.18
C GLN A 305 -7.91 0.97 -7.80
N GLY A 306 -7.16 -0.14 -7.75
CA GLY A 306 -7.66 -1.42 -7.24
C GLY A 306 -8.19 -1.32 -5.80
N GLY A 307 -7.78 -0.31 -5.05
CA GLY A 307 -8.38 0.07 -3.76
C GLY A 307 -9.83 0.56 -3.84
N ILE A 308 -10.16 1.38 -4.85
CA ILE A 308 -11.55 1.82 -5.14
C ILE A 308 -12.37 0.60 -5.56
N GLU A 309 -11.86 -0.13 -6.55
CA GLU A 309 -12.52 -1.29 -7.16
C GLU A 309 -12.77 -2.40 -6.13
N GLY A 310 -11.78 -2.68 -5.30
CA GLY A 310 -11.91 -3.60 -4.17
C GLY A 310 -12.90 -3.12 -3.11
N GLY A 311 -12.99 -1.81 -2.85
CA GLY A 311 -14.04 -1.22 -2.01
C GLY A 311 -15.45 -1.54 -2.52
N LEU A 312 -15.68 -1.33 -3.83
CA LEU A 312 -16.96 -1.69 -4.48
C LEU A 312 -17.26 -3.20 -4.39
N VAL A 313 -16.24 -4.05 -4.53
CA VAL A 313 -16.37 -5.50 -4.35
C VAL A 313 -16.73 -5.85 -2.91
N LEU A 314 -16.07 -5.25 -1.91
CA LEU A 314 -16.37 -5.48 -0.50
C LEU A 314 -17.80 -5.06 -0.16
N ASP A 315 -18.28 -3.93 -0.68
CA ASP A 315 -19.65 -3.46 -0.42
C ASP A 315 -20.71 -4.45 -0.93
N TRP A 316 -20.53 -5.04 -2.11
CA TRP A 316 -21.42 -6.11 -2.60
C TRP A 316 -21.30 -7.41 -1.80
N LEU A 317 -20.09 -7.80 -1.38
CA LEU A 317 -19.89 -8.98 -0.53
C LEU A 317 -20.53 -8.80 0.85
N LEU A 318 -20.43 -7.61 1.44
CA LEU A 318 -21.03 -7.24 2.74
C LEU A 318 -22.57 -7.19 2.70
N GLN A 319 -23.16 -6.88 1.54
CA GLN A 319 -24.62 -6.86 1.33
C GLN A 319 -25.24 -8.26 1.19
N GLU A 320 -24.49 -9.23 0.66
CA GLU A 320 -25.05 -10.53 0.29
C GLU A 320 -24.53 -11.73 1.10
N LEU A 321 -23.30 -11.69 1.64
CA LEU A 321 -22.69 -12.87 2.23
C LEU A 321 -22.97 -13.03 3.74
N PRO A 322 -23.19 -14.28 4.21
CA PRO A 322 -23.18 -14.61 5.62
C PRO A 322 -21.90 -14.17 6.34
N GLN A 323 -22.06 -13.75 7.60
CA GLN A 323 -20.99 -13.24 8.45
C GLN A 323 -19.89 -14.26 8.76
N ASP A 324 -20.15 -15.56 8.60
CA ASP A 324 -19.13 -16.59 8.77
C ASP A 324 -18.29 -16.76 7.49
N MET A 325 -18.88 -16.61 6.30
CA MET A 325 -18.14 -16.56 5.03
C MET A 325 -17.25 -15.32 4.96
N LEU A 326 -17.78 -14.14 5.32
CA LEU A 326 -17.00 -12.90 5.44
C LEU A 326 -15.84 -13.02 6.45
N ALA A 327 -15.96 -13.88 7.47
CA ALA A 327 -14.88 -14.15 8.42
C ALA A 327 -13.65 -14.84 7.81
N LYS A 328 -13.76 -15.44 6.62
CA LYS A 328 -12.63 -16.03 5.88
C LYS A 328 -11.73 -14.98 5.21
N LEU A 329 -12.22 -13.75 5.04
CA LEU A 329 -11.59 -12.72 4.21
C LEU A 329 -10.60 -11.87 5.01
N GLU A 330 -9.42 -11.65 4.41
CA GLU A 330 -8.38 -10.74 4.88
C GLU A 330 -7.98 -9.81 3.74
N VAL A 331 -7.93 -8.49 3.99
CA VAL A 331 -7.74 -7.48 2.94
C VAL A 331 -6.50 -6.63 3.21
N TYR A 332 -5.69 -6.42 2.17
CA TYR A 332 -4.41 -5.73 2.24
C TYR A 332 -4.27 -4.74 1.09
N THR A 333 -4.09 -3.45 1.38
CA THR A 333 -4.06 -2.43 0.32
C THR A 333 -2.76 -1.63 0.33
N PHE A 334 -2.22 -1.31 -0.84
CA PHE A 334 -1.02 -0.49 -1.01
C PHE A 334 -1.35 0.79 -1.78
N GLY A 335 -1.09 1.96 -1.22
CA GLY A 335 -1.39 3.25 -1.87
C GLY A 335 -2.87 3.41 -2.25
N ASN A 336 -3.79 3.02 -1.36
CA ASN A 336 -5.21 2.88 -1.66
C ASN A 336 -5.88 4.20 -2.05
N ALA A 337 -6.41 4.24 -3.28
CA ALA A 337 -7.06 5.41 -3.89
C ALA A 337 -8.53 5.63 -3.44
N ALA A 338 -9.12 4.76 -2.62
CA ALA A 338 -10.54 4.84 -2.27
C ALA A 338 -10.88 6.08 -1.42
N ASN A 339 -12.15 6.50 -1.50
CA ASN A 339 -12.77 7.49 -0.61
C ASN A 339 -13.58 6.85 0.53
N HIS A 340 -13.67 5.53 0.58
CA HIS A 340 -14.34 4.74 1.61
C HIS A 340 -13.74 3.34 1.70
N PHE A 341 -13.93 2.67 2.83
CA PHE A 341 -13.62 1.25 2.97
C PHE A 341 -14.46 0.68 4.12
N ASN A 342 -15.51 -0.09 3.81
CA ASN A 342 -16.50 -0.50 4.80
C ASN A 342 -16.12 -1.82 5.50
N ASN A 343 -16.33 -1.88 6.82
CA ASN A 343 -16.24 -3.11 7.62
C ASN A 343 -17.05 -2.98 8.92
N PRO A 344 -18.38 -3.23 8.90
CA PRO A 344 -19.24 -3.03 10.06
C PRO A 344 -18.96 -4.03 11.19
N HIS A 345 -19.30 -3.65 12.42
CA HIS A 345 -19.32 -4.55 13.57
C HIS A 345 -20.47 -5.56 13.46
N ARG A 346 -20.21 -6.81 13.86
CA ARG A 346 -21.16 -7.92 13.89
C ARG A 346 -22.29 -7.71 14.90
N THR A 347 -21.99 -7.01 16.00
CA THR A 347 -22.95 -6.71 17.07
C THR A 347 -22.68 -5.33 17.67
N VAL A 348 -23.74 -4.70 18.18
CA VAL A 348 -23.65 -3.44 18.94
C VAL A 348 -22.77 -3.61 20.18
N ASP A 349 -22.76 -4.79 20.82
CA ASP A 349 -21.91 -5.07 21.97
C ASP A 349 -20.42 -5.20 21.64
N ALA A 350 -20.05 -5.59 20.41
CA ALA A 350 -18.67 -5.50 19.95
C ALA A 350 -18.25 -4.04 19.78
N GLN A 351 -19.08 -3.25 19.08
CA GLN A 351 -18.86 -1.82 18.86
C GLN A 351 -18.77 -1.03 20.19
N ASN A 352 -19.67 -1.31 21.13
CA ASN A 352 -19.70 -0.65 22.45
C ASN A 352 -18.49 -1.02 23.30
N ARG A 353 -18.00 -2.27 23.26
CA ARG A 353 -16.76 -2.65 23.96
C ARG A 353 -15.53 -1.95 23.37
N GLU A 354 -15.46 -1.81 22.04
CA GLU A 354 -14.36 -1.08 21.39
C GLU A 354 -14.39 0.43 21.75
N LEU A 355 -15.58 1.03 21.78
CA LEU A 355 -15.79 2.42 22.22
C LEU A 355 -15.51 2.62 23.72
N ALA A 356 -15.86 1.66 24.57
CA ALA A 356 -15.57 1.72 26.01
C ALA A 356 -14.07 1.62 26.29
N ALA A 357 -13.36 0.69 25.63
CA ALA A 357 -11.92 0.55 25.73
C ALA A 357 -11.16 1.80 25.23
N PHE A 358 -11.70 2.47 24.21
CA PHE A 358 -11.23 3.78 23.78
C PHE A 358 -11.48 4.86 24.86
N GLY A 359 -12.70 4.96 25.38
CA GLY A 359 -13.07 5.96 26.40
C GLY A 359 -12.23 5.86 27.68
N SER A 360 -11.99 4.66 28.18
CA SER A 360 -11.14 4.43 29.37
C SER A 360 -9.66 4.80 29.19
N MET A 361 -9.21 5.03 27.96
CA MET A 361 -7.81 5.36 27.63
C MET A 361 -7.55 6.87 27.52
N TYR A 362 -8.61 7.69 27.47
CA TYR A 362 -8.54 9.16 27.46
C TYR A 362 -9.16 9.79 28.71
N ALA A 363 -9.59 8.99 29.68
CA ALA A 363 -9.82 9.48 31.03
C ALA A 363 -8.46 9.88 31.64
N GLU A 364 -8.29 11.16 31.95
CA GLU A 364 -7.18 11.57 32.81
C GLU A 364 -7.34 10.91 34.19
N PRO A 365 -6.23 10.60 34.89
CA PRO A 365 -6.32 10.16 36.27
C PRO A 365 -6.88 11.32 37.11
N GLU A 366 -8.15 11.24 37.50
CA GLU A 366 -8.71 12.13 38.53
C GLU A 366 -7.76 12.12 39.73
N THR A 367 -7.27 13.29 40.11
CA THR A 367 -6.41 13.46 41.29
C THR A 367 -7.22 13.09 42.51
N ALA A 368 -7.01 11.87 43.01
CA ALA A 368 -7.73 11.31 44.14
C ALA A 368 -7.35 12.05 45.44
N GLU A 369 -7.98 13.21 45.67
CA GLU A 369 -7.95 13.91 46.96
C GLU A 369 -8.64 13.03 48.02
N ALA A 370 -7.83 12.21 48.67
CA ALA A 370 -8.24 11.32 49.75
C ALA A 370 -8.70 12.13 50.97
N THR A 371 -9.97 12.55 50.96
CA THR A 371 -10.64 13.20 52.09
C THR A 371 -11.21 12.13 53.03
N PRO A 372 -10.71 11.99 54.28
CA PRO A 372 -11.13 10.90 55.16
C PRO A 372 -12.32 11.26 56.05
N THR A 373 -13.16 10.25 56.37
CA THR A 373 -14.28 10.31 57.36
C THR A 373 -15.47 11.20 56.90
N SER A 374 -16.74 10.85 57.14
CA SER A 374 -17.31 10.02 58.21
C SER A 374 -18.49 9.14 57.76
N ALA A 375 -18.77 8.08 58.53
CA ALA A 375 -19.84 7.13 58.24
C ALA A 375 -21.18 7.49 58.93
N THR A 376 -22.30 7.32 58.22
CA THR A 376 -23.66 7.19 58.76
C THR A 376 -24.46 6.22 57.89
N PRO A 377 -25.17 5.21 58.44
CA PRO A 377 -25.86 4.19 57.64
C PRO A 377 -27.29 4.60 57.24
N ALA A 378 -27.71 4.27 56.01
CA ALA A 378 -29.09 4.40 55.55
C ALA A 378 -29.53 3.22 54.65
N THR A 379 -30.73 2.73 54.93
CA THR A 379 -31.47 1.55 54.45
C THR A 379 -31.60 1.43 52.91
N PRO A 380 -31.63 0.22 52.31
CA PRO A 380 -31.64 0.04 50.85
C PRO A 380 -33.01 0.27 50.19
N ILE A 381 -32.99 0.75 48.94
CA ILE A 381 -34.14 0.77 48.02
C ILE A 381 -33.84 -0.15 46.82
N ALA A 382 -34.62 -1.22 46.66
CA ALA A 382 -34.46 -2.15 45.56
C ALA A 382 -35.11 -1.63 44.25
N LYS A 383 -34.42 -1.77 43.11
CA LYS A 383 -35.01 -1.63 41.77
C LYS A 383 -34.53 -2.72 40.81
N THR A 384 -35.28 -3.83 40.84
CA THR A 384 -35.66 -4.71 39.73
C THR A 384 -34.63 -4.96 38.61
N THR A 385 -33.97 -6.11 38.65
CA THR A 385 -33.17 -6.66 37.55
C THR A 385 -34.05 -7.26 36.44
N HIS A 386 -34.25 -6.53 35.34
CA HIS A 386 -34.78 -7.13 34.12
C HIS A 386 -33.72 -8.01 33.43
N ARG A 387 -33.82 -9.33 33.64
CA ARG A 387 -33.07 -10.33 32.88
C ARG A 387 -33.62 -10.44 31.44
N THR A 388 -32.99 -9.78 30.49
CA THR A 388 -33.12 -10.13 29.07
C THR A 388 -32.48 -11.52 28.86
N PRO A 389 -33.12 -12.47 28.14
CA PRO A 389 -32.57 -13.80 27.96
C PRO A 389 -31.29 -13.76 27.10
N LEU A 390 -30.21 -14.32 27.62
CA LEU A 390 -28.95 -14.48 26.90
C LEU A 390 -29.11 -15.57 25.83
N LEU A 391 -29.16 -15.19 24.55
CA LEU A 391 -29.03 -16.16 23.46
C LEU A 391 -27.63 -16.75 23.48
N VAL A 392 -27.52 -18.03 23.86
CA VAL A 392 -26.25 -18.77 23.91
C VAL A 392 -25.78 -19.00 22.49
N ALA A 393 -24.80 -18.22 22.05
CA ALA A 393 -24.19 -18.34 20.73
C ALA A 393 -23.20 -19.51 20.69
N GLU A 394 -23.71 -20.73 20.50
CA GLU A 394 -22.88 -21.92 20.29
C GLU A 394 -22.17 -21.87 18.93
N SER A 395 -21.00 -21.22 18.89
CA SER A 395 -20.05 -21.35 17.78
C SER A 395 -18.62 -21.12 18.27
N SER A 396 -18.12 -22.07 19.07
CA SER A 396 -16.78 -22.04 19.69
C SER A 396 -15.65 -22.33 18.69
N ALA A 397 -15.55 -21.51 17.64
CA ALA A 397 -14.44 -21.50 16.70
C ALA A 397 -13.85 -20.08 16.64
N VAL A 398 -12.62 -19.90 17.15
CA VAL A 398 -11.94 -18.60 17.22
C VAL A 398 -11.47 -18.18 15.83
N ARG A 399 -12.38 -17.63 15.01
CA ARG A 399 -12.03 -16.91 13.78
C ARG A 399 -11.53 -15.50 14.15
N PRO A 400 -10.56 -14.90 13.45
CA PRO A 400 -10.04 -13.58 13.84
C PRO A 400 -11.11 -12.47 13.83
N ALA A 401 -12.13 -12.59 12.97
CA ALA A 401 -13.29 -11.71 12.95
C ALA A 401 -14.17 -11.77 14.22
N ALA A 402 -14.07 -12.84 15.02
CA ALA A 402 -14.69 -12.92 16.34
C ALA A 402 -13.84 -12.23 17.44
N LEU A 403 -12.53 -12.06 17.21
CA LEU A 403 -11.64 -11.30 18.11
C LEU A 403 -11.77 -9.79 17.88
N THR A 404 -11.91 -9.34 16.62
CA THR A 404 -12.18 -7.92 16.30
C THR A 404 -13.66 -7.55 16.42
N GLY A 405 -14.57 -8.52 16.32
CA GLY A 405 -16.01 -8.28 16.27
C GLY A 405 -16.49 -7.59 14.98
N GLN A 406 -15.63 -7.47 13.97
CA GLN A 406 -15.93 -6.88 12.65
C GLN A 406 -16.34 -7.96 11.64
N ALA A 407 -17.06 -7.58 10.57
CA ALA A 407 -17.51 -8.52 9.54
C ALA A 407 -16.33 -9.23 8.85
N ILE A 408 -15.39 -8.46 8.31
CA ILE A 408 -14.12 -8.92 7.73
C ILE A 408 -13.07 -8.96 8.86
N GLY A 409 -12.31 -10.05 8.95
CA GLY A 409 -11.45 -10.31 10.11
C GLY A 409 -10.26 -9.36 10.22
N HIS A 410 -9.64 -9.04 9.08
CA HIS A 410 -8.50 -8.14 9.02
C HIS A 410 -8.54 -7.26 7.77
N ILE A 411 -8.32 -5.96 7.99
CA ILE A 411 -8.00 -5.00 6.93
C ILE A 411 -6.73 -4.25 7.36
N GLU A 412 -5.73 -4.21 6.49
CA GLU A 412 -4.50 -3.41 6.65
C GLU A 412 -4.21 -2.59 5.40
N HIS A 413 -3.81 -1.33 5.60
CA HIS A 413 -3.44 -0.41 4.54
C HIS A 413 -1.98 0.02 4.71
N TYR A 414 -1.21 -0.02 3.64
CA TYR A 414 0.18 0.38 3.57
C TYR A 414 0.29 1.63 2.69
N ALA A 415 0.84 2.71 3.26
CA ALA A 415 0.85 4.04 2.63
C ALA A 415 2.21 4.71 2.80
N HIS A 416 2.71 5.36 1.75
CA HIS A 416 3.80 6.31 1.86
C HIS A 416 3.25 7.74 2.01
N THR A 417 3.82 8.53 2.93
CA THR A 417 3.41 9.94 3.10
C THR A 417 3.85 10.85 1.95
N THR A 418 4.64 10.32 0.99
CA THR A 418 5.00 10.97 -0.27
C THR A 418 4.20 10.47 -1.47
N ASP A 419 3.39 9.42 -1.34
CA ASP A 419 2.58 8.89 -2.45
C ASP A 419 1.33 9.75 -2.65
N PHE A 420 1.25 10.45 -3.79
CA PHE A 420 0.08 11.22 -4.22
C PHE A 420 -1.25 10.47 -4.05
N VAL A 421 -1.30 9.18 -4.42
CA VAL A 421 -2.55 8.40 -4.42
C VAL A 421 -2.92 7.99 -2.99
N ALA A 422 -1.94 7.70 -2.15
CA ALA A 422 -2.18 7.49 -0.72
C ALA A 422 -2.64 8.78 -0.02
N LEU A 423 -2.02 9.92 -0.34
CA LEU A 423 -2.37 11.26 0.15
C LEU A 423 -3.77 11.70 -0.29
N TRP A 424 -4.21 11.33 -1.50
CA TRP A 424 -5.53 11.65 -2.05
C TRP A 424 -6.62 10.62 -1.67
N GLY A 425 -6.24 9.42 -1.28
CA GLY A 425 -7.10 8.34 -0.79
C GLY A 425 -6.93 8.11 0.72
N VAL A 426 -6.46 6.92 1.10
CA VAL A 426 -6.46 6.43 2.49
C VAL A 426 -5.91 7.41 3.54
N LEU A 427 -4.85 8.18 3.26
CA LEU A 427 -4.30 9.12 4.26
C LEU A 427 -5.22 10.32 4.50
N HIS A 428 -5.90 10.84 3.47
CA HIS A 428 -6.92 11.88 3.61
C HIS A 428 -8.07 11.40 4.48
N PHE A 429 -8.66 10.25 4.11
CA PHE A 429 -9.88 9.75 4.77
C PHE A 429 -9.63 9.11 6.15
N VAL A 430 -8.41 8.68 6.48
CA VAL A 430 -8.09 8.16 7.83
C VAL A 430 -7.65 9.24 8.83
N SER A 431 -6.92 10.27 8.38
CA SER A 431 -6.40 11.34 9.28
C SER A 431 -7.48 12.33 9.71
N SER A 432 -8.49 12.52 8.85
CA SER A 432 -9.67 13.34 9.13
C SER A 432 -10.71 12.55 9.93
N VAL A 433 -11.38 13.17 10.91
CA VAL A 433 -12.53 12.56 11.60
C VAL A 433 -13.83 12.96 10.90
N PRO A 434 -14.82 12.06 10.74
CA PRO A 434 -16.13 12.43 10.19
C PRO A 434 -16.89 13.42 11.07
N LYS A 435 -17.70 14.29 10.45
CA LYS A 435 -18.50 15.33 11.12
C LYS A 435 -19.79 14.83 11.76
N THR A 436 -20.36 13.72 11.28
CA THR A 436 -21.59 13.12 11.84
C THR A 436 -21.42 11.62 12.03
N ARG A 437 -22.21 11.03 12.95
CA ARG A 437 -22.28 9.57 13.12
C ARG A 437 -22.85 8.83 11.90
N SER A 438 -23.53 9.56 11.00
CA SER A 438 -24.05 9.07 9.72
C SER A 438 -23.03 9.14 8.58
N MET A 439 -21.90 9.82 8.75
CA MET A 439 -20.83 9.76 7.76
C MET A 439 -20.12 8.40 7.83
N PRO A 440 -19.84 7.79 6.67
CA PRO A 440 -19.06 6.58 6.56
C PRO A 440 -17.61 6.82 6.98
N ARG A 441 -16.89 5.71 7.18
CA ARG A 441 -15.53 5.70 7.73
C ARG A 441 -14.59 4.91 6.83
N PHE A 442 -13.30 5.13 7.01
CA PHE A 442 -12.25 4.28 6.45
C PHE A 442 -11.89 3.20 7.48
N LEU A 443 -12.34 1.96 7.27
CA LEU A 443 -12.13 0.85 8.20
C LEU A 443 -10.88 0.04 7.82
N GLY A 444 -9.96 -0.08 8.76
CA GLY A 444 -8.72 -0.86 8.64
C GLY A 444 -7.57 -0.22 9.40
N ARG A 445 -6.48 -0.96 9.59
CA ARG A 445 -5.27 -0.44 10.27
C ARG A 445 -4.33 0.15 9.22
N VAL A 446 -3.90 1.39 9.37
CA VAL A 446 -3.02 2.08 8.39
C VAL A 446 -1.60 2.18 8.92
N PHE A 447 -0.65 1.72 8.11
CA PHE A 447 0.78 1.94 8.26
C PHE A 447 1.21 3.07 7.32
N ALA A 448 1.30 4.29 7.84
CA ALA A 448 1.81 5.43 7.10
C ALA A 448 3.32 5.57 7.34
N ARG A 449 4.11 5.52 6.27
CA ARG A 449 5.57 5.54 6.34
C ARG A 449 6.14 6.78 5.67
N ALA A 450 6.91 7.56 6.43
CA ALA A 450 7.81 8.55 5.87
C ALA A 450 9.13 7.89 5.47
N SER A 451 9.53 8.00 4.21
CA SER A 451 10.81 7.44 3.74
C SER A 451 11.30 8.15 2.47
N PRO A 452 12.62 8.40 2.33
CA PRO A 452 13.20 8.85 1.06
C PRO A 452 13.07 7.81 -0.07
N ARG A 453 12.68 6.57 0.25
CA ARG A 453 12.32 5.51 -0.71
C ARG A 453 10.80 5.29 -0.84
N GLY A 454 10.01 6.31 -0.54
CA GLY A 454 8.55 6.29 -0.69
C GLY A 454 8.07 6.40 -2.14
N GLY A 455 6.83 6.86 -2.34
CA GLY A 455 6.19 6.96 -3.65
C GLY A 455 5.29 5.77 -4.01
N HIS A 456 4.77 5.76 -5.24
CA HIS A 456 3.56 4.97 -5.60
C HIS A 456 3.75 3.55 -6.18
N GLN A 457 4.83 3.28 -6.93
CA GLN A 457 4.98 1.99 -7.66
C GLN A 457 4.89 0.78 -6.73
N PHE A 458 4.18 -0.27 -7.15
CA PHE A 458 3.81 -1.41 -6.30
C PHE A 458 5.01 -2.28 -5.94
N CYS A 459 5.77 -2.76 -6.93
CA CYS A 459 6.96 -3.55 -6.66
C CYS A 459 8.11 -2.65 -6.18
N GLN A 460 8.39 -1.56 -6.90
CA GLN A 460 9.59 -0.74 -6.68
C GLN A 460 9.55 0.16 -5.43
N HIS A 461 8.40 0.76 -5.08
CA HIS A 461 8.32 1.65 -3.91
C HIS A 461 7.75 0.88 -2.71
N TYR A 462 6.57 0.28 -2.86
CA TYR A 462 5.92 -0.44 -1.77
C TYR A 462 6.61 -1.76 -1.38
N LEU A 463 6.69 -2.74 -2.28
CA LEU A 463 7.18 -4.07 -1.91
C LEU A 463 8.70 -4.12 -1.68
N ASP A 464 9.53 -3.39 -2.44
CA ASP A 464 10.97 -3.29 -2.13
C ASP A 464 11.21 -2.51 -0.82
N GLY A 465 10.42 -1.48 -0.56
CA GLY A 465 10.52 -0.69 0.67
C GLY A 465 10.06 -1.43 1.93
N MET A 466 9.00 -2.24 1.86
CA MET A 466 8.32 -2.82 3.04
C MET A 466 8.48 -4.34 3.17
N PHE A 467 8.64 -5.04 2.05
CA PHE A 467 8.81 -6.50 1.96
C PHE A 467 10.00 -6.86 1.05
N PRO A 468 11.21 -6.31 1.29
CA PRO A 468 12.38 -6.49 0.43
C PRO A 468 12.69 -7.98 0.19
N LEU A 469 13.22 -8.29 -0.99
CA LEU A 469 13.63 -9.65 -1.33
C LEU A 469 15.02 -9.97 -0.80
N ALA A 470 15.18 -11.14 -0.19
CA ALA A 470 16.47 -11.74 0.06
C ALA A 470 16.98 -12.48 -1.19
N ARG A 471 18.30 -12.44 -1.38
CA ARG A 471 19.01 -13.18 -2.41
C ARG A 471 20.01 -14.14 -1.75
N ASP A 472 20.20 -15.31 -2.34
CA ASP A 472 21.28 -16.22 -1.96
C ASP A 472 22.65 -15.58 -2.29
N PRO A 473 23.58 -15.44 -1.33
CA PRO A 473 24.92 -14.91 -1.59
C PRO A 473 25.73 -15.69 -2.63
N ALA A 474 25.45 -16.99 -2.84
CA ALA A 474 26.20 -17.82 -3.78
C ALA A 474 25.67 -17.75 -5.22
N THR A 475 24.35 -17.86 -5.41
CA THR A 475 23.72 -17.87 -6.74
C THR A 475 23.10 -16.54 -7.18
N ASN A 476 23.00 -15.55 -6.27
CA ASN A 476 22.27 -14.29 -6.46
C ASN A 476 20.75 -14.45 -6.76
N ALA A 477 20.23 -15.68 -6.66
CA ALA A 477 18.83 -16.02 -6.89
C ALA A 477 17.94 -15.50 -5.75
N ILE A 478 16.69 -15.14 -6.07
CA ILE A 478 15.73 -14.64 -5.10
C ILE A 478 15.20 -15.82 -4.26
N VAL A 479 15.57 -15.88 -2.99
CA VAL A 479 15.12 -16.95 -2.08
C VAL A 479 13.75 -16.68 -1.48
N GLY A 480 13.42 -15.42 -1.20
CA GLY A 480 12.14 -15.02 -0.59
C GLY A 480 12.17 -13.57 -0.11
N CYS A 481 11.36 -13.25 0.89
CA CYS A 481 11.42 -11.99 1.61
C CYS A 481 12.57 -12.00 2.66
N ALA A 482 13.30 -10.88 2.78
CA ALA A 482 14.37 -10.73 3.76
C ALA A 482 13.82 -10.57 5.18
N GLU A 483 14.22 -11.44 6.10
CA GLU A 483 13.75 -11.43 7.49
C GLU A 483 14.58 -10.53 8.42
N THR A 484 15.80 -10.17 7.99
CA THR A 484 16.72 -9.25 8.67
C THR A 484 16.98 -8.02 7.79
N GLY A 485 17.41 -6.91 8.39
CA GLY A 485 17.71 -5.66 7.66
C GLY A 485 16.50 -4.89 7.13
N ASN A 486 15.27 -5.40 7.28
CA ASN A 486 14.05 -4.70 6.87
C ASN A 486 13.74 -3.52 7.81
N ALA A 487 14.24 -2.33 7.44
CA ALA A 487 14.09 -1.09 8.21
C ALA A 487 12.63 -0.68 8.46
N PHE A 488 11.67 -1.06 7.61
CA PHE A 488 10.25 -0.81 7.86
C PHE A 488 9.72 -1.73 8.96
N MET A 489 9.95 -3.03 8.84
CA MET A 489 9.46 -4.02 9.80
C MET A 489 10.16 -3.91 11.17
N GLU A 490 11.39 -3.40 11.20
CA GLU A 490 12.13 -3.05 12.42
C GLU A 490 11.82 -1.65 12.97
N SER A 491 11.10 -0.79 12.26
CA SER A 491 10.72 0.53 12.77
C SER A 491 9.71 0.41 13.91
N GLU A 492 9.82 1.33 14.87
CA GLU A 492 8.93 1.41 16.02
C GLU A 492 7.59 2.02 15.62
N VAL A 493 6.53 1.59 16.28
CA VAL A 493 5.17 2.00 15.98
C VAL A 493 4.83 3.26 16.76
N GLU A 494 4.93 4.40 16.08
CA GLU A 494 4.33 5.65 16.54
C GLU A 494 2.80 5.61 16.34
N VAL A 495 2.08 6.41 17.12
CA VAL A 495 0.66 6.27 17.46
C VAL A 495 -0.01 7.63 17.14
N ALA A 496 -1.27 7.77 16.64
CA ALA A 496 -1.68 8.99 15.87
C ALA A 496 -3.01 9.76 16.18
N ARG A 497 -2.96 11.07 16.58
CA ARG A 497 -4.04 11.96 17.18
C ARG A 497 -4.91 12.50 16.05
N ALA A 498 -6.21 12.61 16.32
CA ALA A 498 -7.10 13.45 15.53
C ALA A 498 -6.70 14.92 15.58
N GLY A 499 -6.71 15.61 14.43
CA GLY A 499 -6.71 17.07 14.35
C GLY A 499 -5.98 17.67 13.16
N ASP A 500 -4.84 17.09 12.76
CA ASP A 500 -3.79 17.87 12.10
C ASP A 500 -3.38 17.36 10.71
N GLU A 501 -4.34 17.34 9.78
CA GLU A 501 -4.12 17.10 8.34
C GLU A 501 -2.96 17.95 7.80
N SER A 502 -2.95 19.24 8.17
CA SER A 502 -1.95 20.22 7.74
C SER A 502 -0.57 19.90 8.29
N ALA A 503 -0.44 19.53 9.57
CA ALA A 503 0.87 19.19 10.14
C ALA A 503 1.42 17.90 9.54
N VAL A 504 0.63 16.85 9.35
CA VAL A 504 1.13 15.58 8.74
C VAL A 504 1.63 15.81 7.31
N VAL A 505 0.92 16.61 6.50
CA VAL A 505 1.35 16.96 5.14
C VAL A 505 2.57 17.88 5.14
N HIS A 506 2.62 18.87 6.03
CA HIS A 506 3.72 19.83 6.11
C HIS A 506 5.01 19.18 6.66
N GLU A 507 4.91 18.37 7.72
CA GLU A 507 6.03 17.64 8.32
C GLU A 507 6.56 16.53 7.38
N ALA A 508 5.69 15.91 6.57
CA ALA A 508 6.13 15.01 5.49
C ALA A 508 6.88 15.75 4.37
N PHE A 509 6.44 16.97 4.02
CA PHE A 509 7.13 17.84 3.08
C PHE A 509 8.49 18.32 3.64
N GLU A 510 8.52 18.84 4.87
CA GLU A 510 9.75 19.36 5.50
C GLU A 510 10.79 18.27 5.72
N ARG A 511 10.42 17.12 6.31
CA ARG A 511 11.37 16.02 6.55
C ARG A 511 11.97 15.49 5.24
N ASN A 512 11.20 15.48 4.15
CA ASN A 512 11.67 15.04 2.85
C ASN A 512 12.50 16.11 2.11
N TRP A 513 12.12 17.40 2.19
CA TRP A 513 12.92 18.52 1.66
C TRP A 513 14.28 18.65 2.36
N GLN A 514 14.30 18.54 3.69
CA GLN A 514 15.54 18.55 4.48
C GLN A 514 16.41 17.34 4.12
N ALA A 515 15.85 16.12 4.07
CA ALA A 515 16.59 14.93 3.67
C ALA A 515 17.13 14.97 2.21
N ALA A 516 16.45 15.70 1.31
CA ALA A 516 16.90 15.88 -0.06
C ALA A 516 17.96 16.99 -0.24
N THR A 517 18.10 17.91 0.72
CA THR A 517 18.96 19.11 0.59
C THR A 517 20.17 19.13 1.53
N ASN A 518 20.06 18.61 2.76
CA ASN A 518 21.12 18.69 3.77
C ASN A 518 21.25 17.36 4.54
N GLY A 519 22.40 16.69 4.39
CA GLY A 519 22.73 15.44 5.10
C GLY A 519 23.14 15.64 6.57
N ALA A 520 22.39 16.42 7.34
CA ALA A 520 22.66 16.74 8.74
C ALA A 520 21.42 16.52 9.61
N SER A 521 21.59 15.89 10.78
CA SER A 521 20.50 15.60 11.72
C SER A 521 20.45 16.60 12.87
N THR A 522 19.24 17.02 13.25
CA THR A 522 18.96 17.76 14.48
C THR A 522 17.70 17.25 15.18
N ALA A 523 17.63 17.52 16.49
CA ALA A 523 16.69 17.05 17.49
C ALA A 523 15.27 16.64 17.03
N ALA A 524 14.81 15.49 17.54
CA ALA A 524 13.40 15.12 17.49
C ALA A 524 12.57 16.03 18.42
N ALA A 525 11.62 16.77 17.85
CA ALA A 525 10.53 17.38 18.60
C ALA A 525 9.43 16.31 18.85
N PRO A 526 8.70 16.36 19.97
CA PRO A 526 7.66 15.36 20.28
C PRO A 526 6.41 15.60 19.43
N SER A 527 6.30 14.92 18.29
CA SER A 527 5.04 14.78 17.57
C SER A 527 4.07 13.99 18.46
N LEU A 528 3.07 14.68 19.01
CA LEU A 528 2.19 14.13 20.05
C LEU A 528 0.87 13.67 19.43
N VAL A 529 0.82 12.38 19.07
CA VAL A 529 -0.16 11.79 18.15
C VAL A 529 -0.77 10.54 18.92
N ALA A 530 -2.10 10.33 19.02
CA ALA A 530 -2.82 9.18 19.63
C ALA A 530 -4.12 8.69 18.91
N ILE A 531 -4.08 7.43 18.46
CA ILE A 531 -5.07 6.58 17.77
C ILE A 531 -6.58 6.91 17.75
N HIS A 532 -7.21 6.54 16.62
CA HIS A 532 -8.55 5.94 16.57
C HIS A 532 -8.50 4.39 16.71
N ALA A 533 -9.51 3.79 17.36
CA ALA A 533 -9.61 2.37 17.76
C ALA A 533 -8.67 1.86 18.86
N SER A 534 -9.20 0.89 19.62
CA SER A 534 -8.45 0.10 20.60
C SER A 534 -7.56 -0.92 19.89
N SER A 535 -6.45 -0.44 19.33
CA SER A 535 -5.43 -1.34 18.78
C SER A 535 -4.90 -2.27 19.88
N PRO A 536 -4.76 -3.59 19.64
CA PRO A 536 -4.15 -4.50 20.62
C PRO A 536 -2.69 -4.15 20.94
N ILE A 537 -2.09 -3.24 20.16
CA ILE A 537 -0.83 -2.55 20.46
C ILE A 537 -0.88 -1.90 21.85
N LEU A 538 -1.94 -1.18 22.19
CA LEU A 538 -2.03 -0.42 23.45
C LEU A 538 -2.11 -1.34 24.67
N ALA A 539 -2.91 -2.39 24.57
CA ALA A 539 -2.99 -3.44 25.59
C ALA A 539 -1.65 -4.20 25.75
N ARG A 540 -0.89 -4.37 24.66
CA ARG A 540 0.48 -4.93 24.69
C ARG A 540 1.52 -3.94 25.21
N GLN A 541 1.35 -2.64 24.97
CA GLN A 541 2.27 -1.58 25.39
C GLN A 541 2.15 -1.32 26.90
N ALA A 542 0.93 -1.39 27.44
CA ALA A 542 0.67 -1.41 28.88
C ALA A 542 1.19 -2.69 29.59
N SER A 543 1.71 -3.68 28.85
CA SER A 543 2.17 -4.97 29.38
C SER A 543 3.55 -5.45 28.88
N GLN A 544 4.29 -4.62 28.13
CA GLN A 544 5.67 -4.93 27.71
C GLN A 544 6.61 -3.73 27.88
N PRO A 545 7.79 -3.90 28.50
CA PRO A 545 8.77 -2.83 28.72
C PRO A 545 9.65 -2.55 27.49
N ARG A 546 9.15 -2.82 26.27
CA ARG A 546 9.89 -2.63 25.01
C ARG A 546 9.02 -1.93 23.97
N PRO A 547 9.58 -1.08 23.10
CA PRO A 547 8.84 -0.48 22.00
C PRO A 547 8.30 -1.57 21.05
N ILE A 548 7.07 -1.39 20.58
CA ILE A 548 6.40 -2.30 19.66
C ILE A 548 6.81 -1.94 18.24
N LYS A 549 7.22 -2.93 17.43
CA LYS A 549 7.67 -2.71 16.05
C LYS A 549 6.61 -3.13 15.04
N VAL A 550 6.70 -2.60 13.81
CA VAL A 550 5.75 -2.90 12.72
C VAL A 550 5.61 -4.42 12.50
N LYS A 551 6.70 -5.19 12.62
CA LYS A 551 6.69 -6.67 12.54
C LYS A 551 5.84 -7.39 13.60
N ASP A 552 5.64 -6.80 14.78
CA ASP A 552 4.87 -7.40 15.89
C ASP A 552 3.35 -7.24 15.69
N VAL A 553 2.93 -6.43 14.70
CA VAL A 553 1.55 -5.93 14.53
C VAL A 553 1.01 -6.04 13.10
N SER A 554 1.88 -6.03 12.09
CA SER A 554 1.55 -6.37 10.70
C SER A 554 1.19 -7.84 10.62
N ARG A 555 -0.02 -8.14 10.16
CA ARG A 555 -0.45 -9.52 9.85
C ARG A 555 0.06 -9.95 8.49
N LEU A 556 0.15 -9.05 7.50
CA LEU A 556 0.71 -9.40 6.21
C LEU A 556 2.15 -9.92 6.32
N TRP A 557 2.95 -9.31 7.19
CA TRP A 557 4.30 -9.78 7.52
C TRP A 557 4.35 -11.23 8.01
N GLN A 558 3.33 -11.68 8.73
CA GLN A 558 3.29 -13.05 9.26
C GLN A 558 3.22 -14.12 8.16
N TYR A 559 2.79 -13.75 6.94
CA TYR A 559 2.76 -14.63 5.76
C TYR A 559 4.08 -14.76 4.99
N ARG A 560 5.11 -13.95 5.28
CA ARG A 560 6.40 -13.98 4.57
C ARG A 560 6.98 -15.41 4.49
N ASN A 561 7.65 -15.74 3.38
CA ASN A 561 8.38 -17.00 3.23
C ASN A 561 7.55 -18.28 3.48
N GLY A 562 6.26 -18.29 3.14
CA GLY A 562 5.39 -19.47 3.32
C GLY A 562 4.91 -19.69 4.75
N ARG A 563 5.20 -18.79 5.69
CA ARG A 563 4.66 -18.83 7.06
C ARG A 563 3.18 -18.44 7.06
N SER A 564 2.48 -18.67 8.16
CA SER A 564 1.11 -18.22 8.37
C SER A 564 0.97 -17.56 9.76
N PRO A 565 0.03 -16.62 9.95
CA PRO A 565 -0.32 -16.10 11.27
C PRO A 565 -0.73 -17.20 12.25
N ASP A 566 -0.45 -16.99 13.54
CA ASP A 566 -1.03 -17.82 14.60
C ASP A 566 -2.48 -17.35 14.86
N ASP A 567 -3.43 -18.07 14.26
CA ASP A 567 -4.86 -17.88 14.47
C ASP A 567 -5.37 -18.58 15.75
N GLY A 568 -4.48 -19.08 16.61
CA GLY A 568 -4.78 -19.66 17.93
C GLY A 568 -5.30 -21.11 17.92
N ILE A 569 -5.76 -21.59 16.77
CA ILE A 569 -6.39 -22.91 16.56
C ILE A 569 -5.50 -24.06 17.08
N THR A 570 -4.18 -23.96 16.89
CA THR A 570 -3.19 -25.01 17.18
C THR A 570 -3.02 -25.33 18.68
N ARG A 571 -3.45 -24.44 19.59
CA ARG A 571 -3.42 -24.66 21.04
C ARG A 571 -4.65 -25.39 21.60
N GLY A 572 -5.73 -25.50 20.82
CA GLY A 572 -6.90 -26.29 21.21
C GLY A 572 -6.66 -27.78 21.04
N LEU A 573 -6.32 -28.20 19.82
CA LEU A 573 -6.17 -29.61 19.43
C LEU A 573 -5.08 -30.36 20.24
N SER A 574 -4.01 -29.66 20.64
CA SER A 574 -2.91 -30.22 21.44
C SER A 574 -3.21 -30.39 22.94
N ARG A 575 -4.39 -29.99 23.42
CA ARG A 575 -4.84 -30.20 24.81
C ARG A 575 -5.91 -31.29 24.98
N PHE A 576 -6.36 -31.91 23.89
CA PHE A 576 -7.37 -32.99 23.92
C PHE A 576 -6.83 -34.36 23.48
N SER A 577 -5.51 -34.51 23.29
CA SER A 577 -4.86 -35.79 22.98
C SER A 577 -4.18 -36.47 24.18
N THR A 578 -4.35 -35.91 25.39
CA THR A 578 -3.71 -36.41 26.63
C THR A 578 -4.56 -36.06 27.86
N LEU A 579 -5.73 -36.71 27.96
CA LEU A 579 -6.46 -37.01 29.20
C LEU A 579 -7.37 -38.23 28.96
#